data_AF-A0A1D9LH72-F1
#
_entry.id   AF-A0A1D9LH72-F1
#
_cell.length_a   1.000
_cell.length_b   1.000
_cell.length_c   1.000
_cell.angle_alpha   90.00
_cell.angle_beta   90.00
_cell.angle_gamma   90.00
#
_symmetry.space_group_name_H-M   'P 1'
#
loop_
_entity.id
_entity.type
_entity.pdbx_description
1 polymer ?
#
loop_
_entity_poly.entity_id
_entity_poly.type
_entity_poly.pdbx_seq_one_letter_code
_entity_poly.pdbx_strand_id
1 'polypeptide(L)'
;MSSCEWFSLPLGDGLCAQPLLDDLLADFAARPAVDGQALLLLRETDGRLQCELTAYFTPAAASFARAWGARPCLRPSPDNLERLAGDAGWRARWFG
;
A
#
# COMPACT_ATOMS: atom_id res chain seq x y z
N MET A 1 -2.98 23.33 -1.13
CA MET A 1 -2.29 22.57 -2.19
C MET A 1 -2.55 21.11 -1.91
N SER A 2 -3.57 20.54 -2.57
CA SER A 2 -3.96 19.14 -2.36
C SER A 2 -2.89 18.26 -2.99
N SER A 3 -2.03 17.70 -2.15
CA SER A 3 -1.03 16.76 -2.64
C SER A 3 -1.73 15.42 -2.83
N CYS A 4 -1.99 15.06 -4.10
CA CYS A 4 -2.38 13.70 -4.52
C CYS A 4 -1.21 12.73 -4.32
N GLU A 5 -0.56 12.79 -3.17
CA GLU A 5 0.62 12.02 -2.83
C GLU A 5 0.18 10.63 -2.40
N TRP A 6 0.74 9.64 -3.08
CA TRP A 6 0.69 8.27 -2.64
C TRP A 6 1.70 8.09 -1.51
N PHE A 7 1.56 7.01 -0.76
CA PHE A 7 2.54 6.67 0.27
C PHE A 7 3.05 5.26 0.04
N SER A 8 4.32 5.04 0.34
CA SER A 8 4.94 3.73 0.31
C SER A 8 5.61 3.39 1.64
N LEU A 9 5.53 2.12 2.01
CA LEU A 9 6.21 1.52 3.15
C LEU A 9 6.93 0.26 2.66
N PRO A 10 8.27 0.27 2.59
CA PRO A 10 9.03 -0.94 2.34
C PRO A 10 8.86 -1.86 3.54
N LEU A 11 8.37 -3.08 3.30
CA LEU A 11 8.20 -4.10 4.33
C LEU A 11 9.42 -5.03 4.41
N GLY A 12 10.23 -5.06 3.34
CA GLY A 12 11.44 -5.87 3.24
C GLY A 12 11.22 -7.21 2.55
N ASP A 13 12.07 -8.19 2.85
CA ASP A 13 12.01 -9.52 2.26
C ASP A 13 10.70 -10.25 2.60
N GLY A 14 10.05 -10.85 1.60
CA GLY A 14 8.73 -11.45 1.72
C GLY A 14 8.60 -12.57 2.75
N LEU A 15 9.68 -13.24 3.16
CA LEU A 15 9.65 -14.22 4.25
C LEU A 15 9.64 -13.53 5.61
N CYS A 16 10.42 -12.46 5.77
CA CYS A 16 10.54 -11.71 7.02
C CYS A 16 9.44 -10.64 7.19
N ALA A 17 8.82 -10.21 6.08
CA ALA A 17 7.84 -9.14 6.04
C ALA A 17 6.42 -9.61 6.40
N GLN A 18 6.15 -10.92 6.42
CA GLN A 18 4.80 -11.43 6.65
C GLN A 18 4.19 -11.00 7.99
N PRO A 19 4.89 -11.06 9.14
CA PRO A 19 4.35 -10.59 10.41
C PRO A 19 4.00 -9.10 10.38
N LEU A 20 4.86 -8.28 9.78
CA LEU A 20 4.63 -6.84 9.63
C LEU A 20 3.43 -6.55 8.72
N LEU A 21 3.26 -7.34 7.66
CA LEU A 21 2.13 -7.25 6.75
C LEU A 21 0.81 -7.63 7.44
N ASP A 22 0.83 -8.69 8.26
CA ASP A 22 -0.34 -9.13 9.00
C ASP A 22 -0.76 -8.07 10.04
N ASP A 23 0.19 -7.49 10.78
CA ASP A 23 -0.06 -6.38 11.72
C ASP A 23 -0.63 -5.15 11.00
N LEU A 24 -0.07 -4.81 9.83
CA LEU A 24 -0.56 -3.72 8.98
C LEU A 24 -2.01 -3.93 8.55
N LEU A 25 -2.35 -5.14 8.11
CA LEU A 25 -3.70 -5.50 7.69
C LEU A 25 -4.69 -5.49 8.85
N ALA A 26 -4.29 -6.00 10.01
CA ALA A 26 -5.11 -5.99 11.22
C ALA A 26 -5.45 -4.55 11.67
N ASP A 27 -4.46 -3.65 11.74
CA ASP A 27 -4.71 -2.24 12.09
C ASP A 27 -5.55 -1.53 11.02
N PHE A 28 -5.30 -1.79 9.73
CA PHE A 28 -6.11 -1.21 8.66
C PHE A 28 -7.58 -1.63 8.76
N ALA A 29 -7.85 -2.90 9.07
CA ALA A 29 -9.19 -3.44 9.23
C ALA A 29 -9.90 -2.97 10.51
N ALA A 30 -9.14 -2.67 11.57
CA ALA A 30 -9.67 -2.16 12.83
C ALA A 30 -10.14 -0.70 12.74
N ARG A 31 -9.75 0.02 11.69
CA ARG A 31 -10.09 1.43 11.49
C ARG A 31 -11.35 1.61 10.65
N PRO A 32 -12.09 2.72 10.83
CA PRO A 32 -13.24 3.04 9.99
C PRO A 32 -12.85 3.11 8.51
N ALA A 33 -13.67 2.50 7.66
CA ALA A 33 -13.48 2.60 6.22
C ALA A 33 -13.65 4.06 5.75
N VAL A 34 -12.67 4.55 5.01
CA VAL A 34 -12.72 5.86 4.34
C VAL A 34 -12.92 5.63 2.84
N ASP A 35 -13.78 6.43 2.20
CA ASP A 35 -13.99 6.31 0.76
C ASP A 35 -12.69 6.56 -0.02
N GLY A 36 -12.36 5.67 -0.95
CA GLY A 36 -11.12 5.72 -1.72
C GLY A 36 -9.84 5.28 -1.00
N GLN A 37 -9.91 4.91 0.28
CA GLN A 37 -8.77 4.34 0.99
C GLN A 37 -8.54 2.89 0.53
N ALA A 38 -7.34 2.61 0.04
CA ALA A 38 -6.91 1.27 -0.30
C ALA A 38 -5.45 1.04 0.12
N LEU A 39 -5.18 -0.20 0.54
CA LEU A 39 -3.86 -0.74 0.81
C LEU A 39 -3.52 -1.73 -0.31
N LEU A 40 -2.43 -1.45 -1.00
CA LEU A 40 -1.93 -2.22 -2.12
C LEU A 40 -0.57 -2.81 -1.78
N LEU A 41 -0.21 -3.91 -2.41
CA LEU A 41 1.08 -4.58 -2.28
C LEU A 41 1.75 -4.66 -3.63
N LEU A 42 2.99 -4.21 -3.71
CA LEU A 42 3.89 -4.53 -4.79
C LEU A 42 4.82 -5.63 -4.30
N ARG A 43 4.92 -6.70 -5.10
CA ARG A 43 5.90 -7.77 -4.91
C ARG A 43 6.93 -7.69 -6.03
N GLU A 44 8.14 -7.27 -5.68
CA GLU A 44 9.24 -7.14 -6.63
C GLU A 44 10.04 -8.43 -6.65
N THR A 45 10.03 -9.11 -7.80
CA THR A 45 10.82 -10.29 -8.09
C THR A 45 11.89 -9.93 -9.12
N ASP A 46 13.05 -9.46 -8.68
CA ASP A 46 14.19 -9.12 -9.56
C ASP A 46 14.93 -10.36 -10.11
N GLY A 47 14.20 -11.44 -10.42
CA GLY A 47 14.78 -12.72 -10.86
C GLY A 47 15.66 -13.44 -9.81
N ARG A 48 15.73 -12.91 -8.58
CA ARG A 48 16.42 -13.53 -7.43
C ARG A 48 15.41 -14.24 -6.51
N LEU A 49 15.94 -15.07 -5.60
CA LEU A 49 15.16 -15.82 -4.61
C LEU A 49 14.40 -14.96 -3.59
N GLN A 50 14.82 -13.70 -3.40
CA GLN A 50 14.26 -12.79 -2.41
C GLN A 50 13.25 -11.88 -3.10
N CYS A 51 11.98 -11.97 -2.69
CA CYS A 51 10.94 -11.05 -3.12
C CYS A 51 10.94 -9.86 -2.17
N GLU A 52 11.08 -8.63 -2.65
CA GLU A 52 10.86 -7.45 -1.80
C GLU A 52 9.38 -7.06 -1.83
N LEU A 53 8.85 -6.73 -0.65
CA LEU A 53 7.49 -6.27 -0.47
C LEU A 53 7.45 -4.79 -0.15
N THR A 54 6.63 -4.08 -0.91
CA THR A 54 6.33 -2.67 -0.65
C THR A 54 4.82 -2.50 -0.55
N ALA A 55 4.35 -2.01 0.60
CA ALA A 55 2.97 -1.57 0.77
C ALA A 55 2.79 -0.17 0.20
N TYR A 56 1.74 0.02 -0.60
CA TYR A 56 1.34 1.30 -1.14
C TYR A 56 -0.04 1.70 -0.63
N PHE A 57 -0.20 2.99 -0.37
CA PHE A 57 -1.43 3.56 0.18
C PHE A 57 -1.95 4.65 -0.74
N THR A 58 -3.26 4.62 -1.00
CA THR A 58 -3.91 5.70 -1.75
C THR A 58 -3.84 7.02 -0.96
N PRO A 59 -3.99 8.19 -1.62
CA PRO A 59 -4.01 9.48 -0.92
C PRO A 59 -5.08 9.57 0.18
N ALA A 60 -6.23 8.92 0.01
CA ALA A 60 -7.28 8.84 1.03
C ALA A 60 -6.85 8.08 2.29
N ALA A 61 -5.82 7.22 2.20
CA ALA A 61 -5.23 6.49 3.31
C ALA A 61 -4.03 7.22 3.97
N ALA A 62 -3.78 8.50 3.64
CA ALA A 62 -2.59 9.23 4.09
C ALA A 62 -2.40 9.24 5.61
N SER A 63 -3.47 9.44 6.38
CA SER A 63 -3.39 9.45 7.84
C SER A 63 -2.97 8.08 8.41
N PHE A 64 -3.45 6.99 7.80
CA PHE A 64 -3.04 5.63 8.15
C PHE A 64 -1.57 5.40 7.80
N ALA A 65 -1.20 5.72 6.57
CA ALA A 65 0.15 5.53 6.05
C ALA A 65 1.21 6.26 6.90
N ARG A 66 0.95 7.52 7.26
CA ARG A 66 1.84 8.31 8.11
C ARG A 66 1.98 7.73 9.51
N ALA A 67 0.92 7.16 10.09
CA ALA A 67 0.97 6.53 11.40
C ALA A 67 1.91 5.30 11.40
N TRP A 68 2.01 4.61 10.27
CA TRP A 68 2.92 3.50 10.02
C TRP A 68 4.31 3.92 9.54
N GLY A 69 4.61 5.22 9.48
CA GLY A 69 5.90 5.73 9.01
C GLY A 69 6.12 5.62 7.50
N ALA A 70 5.06 5.39 6.72
CA ALA A 70 5.13 5.41 5.26
C ALA A 70 5.52 6.80 4.75
N ARG A 71 6.29 6.84 3.66
CA ARG A 71 6.80 8.08 3.08
C ARG A 71 5.96 8.48 1.88
N PRO A 72 5.76 9.80 1.63
CA PRO A 72 5.19 10.26 0.37
C PRO A 72 5.99 9.73 -0.82
N CYS A 73 5.29 9.31 -1.86
CA CYS A 73 5.88 8.80 -3.09
C CYS A 73 5.05 9.21 -4.32
N LEU A 74 5.64 9.03 -5.49
CA LEU A 74 4.90 9.09 -6.74
C LEU A 74 3.88 7.94 -6.81
N ARG A 75 2.84 8.13 -7.63
CA ARG A 75 1.91 7.05 -7.94
C ARG A 75 2.70 5.86 -8.52
N PRO A 76 2.61 4.65 -7.93
CA PRO A 76 3.31 3.46 -8.46
C PRO A 76 2.74 3.05 -9.83
N SER A 77 3.34 2.05 -10.50
CA SER A 77 2.73 1.44 -11.70
C SER A 77 1.63 0.43 -11.30
N PRO A 78 0.47 0.38 -11.98
CA PRO A 78 -0.61 -0.53 -11.61
C PRO A 78 -0.35 -1.99 -11.95
N ASP A 79 0.62 -2.26 -12.84
CA ASP A 79 0.75 -3.57 -13.49
C ASP A 79 1.05 -4.73 -12.52
N ASN A 80 1.73 -4.42 -11.40
CA ASN A 80 2.14 -5.40 -10.40
C ASN A 80 1.57 -5.12 -9.00
N LEU A 81 0.54 -4.27 -8.90
CA LEU A 81 -0.10 -3.96 -7.64
C LEU A 81 -1.27 -4.89 -7.34
N GLU A 82 -1.15 -5.61 -6.25
CA GLU A 82 -2.21 -6.40 -5.65
C GLU A 82 -2.98 -5.56 -4.63
N ARG A 83 -4.31 -5.65 -4.61
CA ARG A 83 -5.11 -5.02 -3.55
C ARG A 83 -5.21 -5.95 -2.37
N LEU A 84 -4.75 -5.50 -1.20
CA LEU A 84 -4.91 -6.25 0.03
C LEU A 84 -6.18 -5.88 0.79
N ALA A 85 -6.49 -4.58 0.88
CA ALA A 85 -7.65 -4.09 1.63
C ALA A 85 -8.20 -2.75 1.09
N GLY A 86 -9.40 -2.41 1.53
CA GLY A 86 -10.06 -1.14 1.18
C GLY A 86 -10.75 -1.16 -0.19
N ASP A 87 -11.00 0.04 -0.71
CA ASP A 87 -11.82 0.31 -1.90
C ASP A 87 -11.41 -0.56 -3.10
N ALA A 88 -12.34 -1.37 -3.61
CA ALA A 88 -12.12 -2.19 -4.81
C ALA A 88 -12.09 -1.34 -6.10
N GLY A 89 -12.66 -0.14 -6.06
CA GLY A 89 -12.68 0.84 -7.15
C GLY A 89 -11.36 1.61 -7.33
N TRP A 90 -10.33 1.35 -6.53
CA TRP A 90 -9.04 2.06 -6.60
C TRP A 90 -8.42 2.06 -8.00
N ARG A 91 -8.60 0.97 -8.77
CA ARG A 91 -8.11 0.87 -10.17
C ARG A 91 -8.90 1.75 -11.13
N ALA A 92 -10.20 1.93 -10.92
CA ALA A 92 -10.99 2.83 -11.77
C ALA A 92 -10.59 4.30 -11.54
N ARG A 93 -10.24 4.65 -10.29
CA ARG A 93 -9.69 5.95 -9.90
C ARG A 93 -8.24 6.17 -10.35
N TRP A 94 -7.65 5.18 -11.03
CA TRP A 94 -6.29 5.25 -11.57
C TRP A 94 -6.21 5.99 -12.90
N PHE A 95 -7.26 5.86 -13.73
CA PHE A 95 -7.34 6.42 -15.08
C PHE A 95 -8.20 7.69 -15.18
N GLY A 96 -8.84 8.08 -14.07
CA GLY A 96 -9.68 9.28 -13.95
C GLY A 96 -8.91 10.51 -13.50
#